data_AF-A0A948G1B3-F1
#
_entry.id   AF-A0A948G1B3-F1
#
_cell.length_a   1.000
_cell.length_b   1.000
_cell.length_c   1.000
_cell.angle_alpha   90.00
_cell.angle_beta   90.00
_cell.angle_gamma   90.00
#
_symmetry.space_group_name_H-M   'P 1'
#
loop_
_entity.id
_entity.type
_entity.pdbx_description
1 polymer ?
#
loop_
_entity_poly.entity_id
_entity_poly.type
_entity_poly.pdbx_seq_one_letter_code
_entity_poly.pdbx_strand_id
1 'polypeptide(L)'
;MIKKYTDIVSRFEIEELFAYLFNCSRTDLYSKELAVDQGKELLLDSLVQRRLAGEPLQYITGRADFMGMDFKVRERVFIPRPETEILVNAALNLLYAKRYALCAKRYALNAMRYAPKILDLCTGSGCIAISIAKAMPAAEIVATDISEDALKAARENAVMYDVAERIKFYKGDLFEPLVFDKTNKFDIIVCNPPYIKSSDMGLLQREVRREPGCALDGGPDGLEFYRLIARDASKHLKTKGALFLEIGIGESQAARKIFSDERSYMIKDVIKDFVEIDRVLWIDLL
;
A
#
# COMPACT_ATOMS: atom_id res chain seq x y z
N MET A 1 -35.28 2.34 2.53
CA MET A 1 -34.21 1.96 3.47
C MET A 1 -32.94 2.80 3.32
N ILE A 2 -32.30 2.92 2.15
CA ILE A 2 -31.10 3.80 1.98
C ILE A 2 -31.38 5.24 2.46
N LYS A 3 -32.53 5.82 2.11
CA LYS A 3 -32.97 7.15 2.56
C LYS A 3 -33.07 7.33 4.10
N LYS A 4 -33.18 6.24 4.87
CA LYS A 4 -33.26 6.28 6.35
C LYS A 4 -31.95 6.79 6.97
N TYR A 5 -30.82 6.60 6.29
CA TYR A 5 -29.48 6.86 6.84
C TYR A 5 -28.69 7.91 6.06
N THR A 6 -29.19 8.36 4.90
CA THR A 6 -28.48 9.32 4.04
C THR A 6 -28.31 10.71 4.65
N ASP A 7 -29.04 11.01 5.73
CA ASP A 7 -28.93 12.28 6.46
C ASP A 7 -27.81 12.26 7.52
N ILE A 8 -27.26 11.08 7.83
CA ILE A 8 -26.27 10.86 8.91
C ILE A 8 -25.00 10.16 8.43
N VAL A 9 -25.06 9.44 7.32
CA VAL A 9 -23.93 8.76 6.67
C VAL A 9 -24.04 9.03 5.18
N SER A 10 -22.90 9.19 4.50
CA SER A 10 -22.93 9.49 3.06
C SER A 10 -23.64 8.39 2.28
N ARG A 11 -24.31 8.76 1.18
CA ARG A 11 -25.01 7.79 0.32
C ARG A 11 -24.07 6.69 -0.17
N PHE A 12 -22.82 7.04 -0.49
CA PHE A 12 -21.80 6.09 -0.90
C PHE A 12 -21.53 5.03 0.16
N GLU A 13 -21.26 5.45 1.40
CA GLU A 13 -20.95 4.52 2.50
C GLU A 13 -22.14 3.63 2.84
N ILE A 14 -23.36 4.17 2.81
CA ILE A 14 -24.57 3.35 3.01
C ILE A 14 -24.70 2.32 1.90
N GLU A 15 -24.53 2.68 0.64
CA GLU A 15 -24.57 1.72 -0.46
C GLU A 15 -23.51 0.63 -0.32
N GLU A 16 -22.30 0.95 0.16
CA GLU A 16 -21.28 -0.06 0.49
C GLU A 16 -21.72 -1.01 1.61
N LEU A 17 -22.33 -0.50 2.68
CA LEU A 17 -22.85 -1.34 3.77
C LEU A 17 -24.00 -2.25 3.29
N PHE A 18 -24.86 -1.75 2.39
CA PHE A 18 -25.90 -2.57 1.75
C PHE A 18 -25.28 -3.66 0.87
N ALA A 19 -24.34 -3.29 0.00
CA ALA A 19 -23.65 -4.22 -0.88
C ALA A 19 -22.96 -5.34 -0.07
N TYR A 20 -22.32 -4.97 1.05
CA TYR A 20 -21.75 -5.90 2.01
C TYR A 20 -22.80 -6.84 2.61
N LEU A 21 -23.90 -6.31 3.15
CA LEU A 21 -24.97 -7.10 3.78
C LEU A 21 -25.60 -8.13 2.83
N PHE A 22 -25.75 -7.75 1.55
CA PHE A 22 -26.34 -8.60 0.52
C PHE A 22 -25.31 -9.42 -0.26
N ASN A 23 -24.01 -9.29 0.06
CA ASN A 23 -22.90 -9.92 -0.66
C ASN A 23 -23.02 -9.74 -2.18
N CYS A 24 -23.21 -8.49 -2.62
CA CYS A 24 -23.42 -8.12 -4.01
C CYS A 24 -22.62 -6.87 -4.39
N SER A 25 -22.63 -6.51 -5.67
CA SER A 25 -22.04 -5.23 -6.11
C SER A 25 -22.98 -4.06 -5.80
N ARG A 26 -22.45 -2.83 -5.73
CA ARG A 26 -23.31 -1.63 -5.62
C ARG A 26 -24.27 -1.48 -6.80
N THR A 27 -23.85 -1.88 -8.00
CA THR A 27 -24.71 -1.89 -9.19
C THR A 27 -25.89 -2.85 -9.02
N ASP A 28 -25.67 -3.99 -8.37
CA ASP A 28 -26.73 -4.97 -8.09
C ASP A 28 -27.84 -4.41 -7.20
N LEU A 29 -27.54 -3.41 -6.35
CA LEU A 29 -28.55 -2.76 -5.50
C LEU A 29 -29.65 -2.06 -6.31
N TYR A 30 -29.37 -1.73 -7.57
CA TYR A 30 -30.30 -1.06 -8.48
C TYR A 30 -30.98 -2.01 -9.46
N SER A 31 -30.41 -3.19 -9.69
CA SER A 31 -30.88 -4.13 -10.71
C SER A 31 -31.53 -5.39 -10.14
N LYS A 32 -31.20 -5.78 -8.90
CA LYS A 32 -31.77 -6.94 -8.24
C LYS A 32 -32.90 -6.54 -7.30
N GLU A 33 -33.95 -7.35 -7.26
CA GLU A 33 -34.96 -7.26 -6.21
C GLU A 33 -34.39 -7.84 -4.92
N LEU A 34 -33.89 -6.98 -4.05
CA LEU A 34 -33.33 -7.36 -2.75
C LEU A 34 -34.37 -7.14 -1.65
N ALA A 35 -34.81 -8.21 -1.01
CA ALA A 35 -35.71 -8.15 0.12
C ALA A 35 -34.96 -7.85 1.42
N VAL A 36 -35.30 -6.73 2.06
CA VAL A 36 -34.84 -6.39 3.42
C VAL A 36 -35.90 -6.90 4.41
N ASP A 37 -35.61 -8.01 5.06
CA ASP A 37 -36.38 -8.47 6.22
C ASP A 37 -35.95 -7.74 7.51
N GLN A 38 -36.69 -7.94 8.59
CA GLN A 38 -36.40 -7.32 9.89
C GLN A 38 -35.00 -7.68 10.43
N GLY A 39 -34.50 -8.89 10.16
CA GLY A 39 -33.16 -9.31 10.57
C GLY A 39 -32.07 -8.54 9.84
N LYS A 40 -32.22 -8.36 8.53
CA LYS A 40 -31.32 -7.53 7.71
C LYS A 40 -31.37 -6.05 8.11
N GLU A 41 -32.55 -5.54 8.45
CA GLU A 41 -32.66 -4.17 8.99
C GLU A 41 -31.88 -4.00 10.29
N LEU A 42 -32.03 -4.92 11.24
CA LEU A 42 -31.28 -4.89 12.51
C LEU A 42 -29.77 -5.01 12.30
N LEU A 43 -29.33 -5.86 11.38
CA LEU A 43 -27.92 -5.96 11.01
C LEU A 43 -27.40 -4.67 10.40
N LEU A 44 -28.15 -4.05 9.48
CA LEU A 44 -27.78 -2.78 8.88
C LEU A 44 -27.70 -1.66 9.92
N ASP A 45 -28.67 -1.56 10.82
CA ASP A 45 -28.65 -0.60 11.94
C ASP A 45 -27.35 -0.76 12.75
N SER A 46 -26.96 -2.00 13.07
CA SER A 46 -25.70 -2.29 13.77
C SER A 46 -24.46 -1.84 12.99
N LEU A 47 -24.40 -2.09 11.68
CA LEU A 47 -23.28 -1.65 10.83
C LEU A 47 -23.18 -0.11 10.76
N VAL A 48 -24.32 0.57 10.65
CA VAL A 48 -24.37 2.05 10.66
C VAL A 48 -23.91 2.60 12.01
N GLN A 49 -24.32 2.00 13.14
CA GLN A 49 -23.84 2.43 14.45
C GLN A 49 -22.33 2.28 14.61
N ARG A 50 -21.74 1.19 14.10
CA ARG A 50 -20.28 1.03 14.05
C ARG A 50 -19.60 2.16 13.26
N ARG A 51 -20.15 2.49 12.08
CA ARG A 51 -19.63 3.59 11.25
C ARG A 51 -19.70 4.94 11.98
N LEU A 52 -20.83 5.26 12.61
CA LEU A 52 -21.03 6.49 13.38
C LEU A 52 -20.16 6.58 14.64
N ALA A 53 -19.80 5.43 15.22
CA ALA A 53 -18.84 5.35 16.32
C ALA A 53 -17.39 5.68 15.89
N GLY A 54 -17.17 5.86 14.58
CA GLY A 54 -15.87 6.17 13.99
C GLY A 54 -15.08 4.92 13.56
N GLU A 55 -15.72 3.75 13.45
CA GLU A 55 -15.05 2.61 12.82
C GLU A 55 -14.94 2.83 11.30
N PRO A 56 -13.75 2.65 10.69
CA PRO A 56 -13.59 2.77 9.25
C PRO A 56 -14.53 1.84 8.49
N LEU A 57 -15.09 2.32 7.37
CA LEU A 57 -15.98 1.52 6.52
C LEU A 57 -15.32 0.19 6.10
N GLN A 58 -14.03 0.22 5.78
CA GLN A 58 -13.26 -0.92 5.31
C GLN A 58 -13.06 -1.99 6.40
N TYR A 59 -13.01 -1.59 7.68
CA TYR A 59 -13.01 -2.55 8.79
C TYR A 59 -14.38 -3.16 9.02
N ILE A 60 -15.45 -2.40 8.76
CA ILE A 60 -16.83 -2.90 8.84
C ILE A 60 -17.08 -3.93 7.74
N THR A 61 -16.68 -3.64 6.49
CA THR A 61 -16.87 -4.52 5.34
C THR A 61 -15.79 -5.60 5.21
N GLY A 62 -14.67 -5.44 5.91
CA GLY A 62 -13.51 -6.34 5.88
C GLY A 62 -12.68 -6.26 4.59
N ARG A 63 -12.90 -5.24 3.76
CA ARG A 63 -12.22 -5.07 2.46
C ARG A 63 -11.87 -3.62 2.14
N ALA A 64 -10.84 -3.44 1.33
CA ALA A 64 -10.43 -2.16 0.75
C ALA A 64 -10.07 -2.37 -0.73
N ASP A 65 -10.64 -1.53 -1.61
CA ASP A 65 -10.25 -1.47 -3.02
C ASP A 65 -8.87 -0.83 -3.17
N PHE A 66 -8.02 -1.44 -3.98
CA PHE A 66 -6.70 -0.93 -4.34
C PHE A 66 -6.24 -1.56 -5.66
N MET A 67 -5.83 -0.75 -6.63
CA MET A 67 -5.43 -1.20 -7.98
C MET A 67 -6.51 -2.05 -8.68
N GLY A 68 -7.79 -1.75 -8.42
CA GLY A 68 -8.94 -2.51 -8.93
C GLY A 68 -9.08 -3.92 -8.31
N MET A 69 -8.53 -4.12 -7.12
CA MET A 69 -8.54 -5.38 -6.37
C MET A 69 -9.06 -5.15 -4.94
N ASP A 70 -9.98 -6.00 -4.48
CA ASP A 70 -10.49 -6.03 -3.10
C ASP A 70 -9.53 -6.74 -2.11
N PHE A 71 -8.71 -5.99 -1.36
CA PHE A 71 -7.85 -6.54 -0.31
C PHE A 71 -8.61 -6.74 1.00
N LYS A 72 -8.42 -7.90 1.64
CA LYS A 72 -8.89 -8.12 3.01
C LYS A 72 -8.13 -7.24 3.98
N VAL A 73 -8.88 -6.49 4.79
CA VAL A 73 -8.36 -5.64 5.86
C VAL A 73 -9.16 -5.87 7.14
N ARG A 74 -8.57 -5.53 8.28
CA ARG A 74 -9.17 -5.66 9.61
C ARG A 74 -8.46 -4.73 10.58
N GLU A 75 -8.99 -4.61 11.79
CA GLU A 75 -8.31 -3.92 12.88
C GLU A 75 -6.85 -4.39 12.99
N ARG A 76 -5.91 -3.45 13.20
CA ARG A 76 -4.44 -3.67 13.20
C ARG A 76 -3.77 -3.83 11.83
N VAL A 77 -4.51 -3.66 10.73
CA VAL A 77 -3.96 -3.62 9.37
C VAL A 77 -4.25 -2.26 8.76
N PHE A 78 -3.22 -1.55 8.31
CA PHE A 78 -3.39 -0.27 7.62
C PHE A 78 -4.30 -0.43 6.40
N ILE A 79 -5.23 0.49 6.22
CA ILE A 79 -6.17 0.47 5.11
C ILE A 79 -5.48 1.11 3.89
N PRO A 80 -5.29 0.38 2.77
CA PRO A 80 -4.68 0.92 1.55
C PRO A 80 -5.30 2.25 1.12
N ARG A 81 -4.46 3.17 0.66
CA ARG A 81 -4.88 4.49 0.17
C ARG A 81 -4.83 4.56 -1.35
N PRO A 82 -5.77 5.25 -2.01
CA PRO A 82 -5.71 5.48 -3.45
C PRO A 82 -4.40 6.15 -3.90
N GLU A 83 -3.85 7.06 -3.09
CA GLU A 83 -2.60 7.74 -3.37
C GLU A 83 -1.42 6.75 -3.50
N THR A 84 -1.43 5.66 -2.74
CA THR A 84 -0.42 4.59 -2.80
C THR A 84 -0.45 3.85 -4.13
N GLU A 85 -1.52 3.94 -4.93
CA GLU A 85 -1.53 3.40 -6.30
C GLU A 85 -0.53 4.14 -7.21
N ILE A 86 -0.26 5.41 -6.95
CA ILE A 86 0.73 6.21 -7.69
C ILE A 86 2.13 5.61 -7.47
N LEU A 87 2.42 5.17 -6.24
CA LEU A 87 3.67 4.49 -5.89
C LEU A 87 3.85 3.18 -6.69
N VAL A 88 2.80 2.36 -6.73
CA VAL A 88 2.81 1.09 -7.50
C VAL A 88 3.00 1.37 -8.98
N ASN A 89 2.25 2.32 -9.54
CA ASN A 89 2.33 2.68 -10.96
C ASN A 89 3.72 3.22 -11.34
N ALA A 90 4.34 4.02 -10.48
CA ALA A 90 5.70 4.53 -10.70
C ALA A 90 6.73 3.38 -10.79
N ALA A 91 6.68 2.43 -9.85
CA ALA A 91 7.55 1.27 -9.86
C ALA A 91 7.31 0.39 -11.11
N LEU A 92 6.04 0.13 -11.46
CA LEU A 92 5.68 -0.64 -12.64
C LEU A 92 6.14 0.02 -13.94
N ASN A 93 6.00 1.34 -14.07
CA ASN A 93 6.46 2.08 -15.24
C ASN A 93 7.97 1.89 -15.47
N LEU A 94 8.78 1.96 -14.41
CA LEU A 94 10.22 1.68 -14.51
C LEU A 94 10.49 0.23 -14.92
N LEU A 95 9.77 -0.74 -14.35
CA LEU A 95 9.95 -2.15 -14.68
C LEU A 95 9.58 -2.46 -16.13
N TYR A 96 8.48 -1.89 -16.63
CA TYR A 96 8.07 -2.02 -18.03
C TYR A 96 9.10 -1.36 -18.95
N ALA A 97 9.55 -0.14 -18.66
CA ALA A 97 10.58 0.54 -19.44
C ALA A 97 11.88 -0.28 -19.54
N LYS A 98 12.35 -0.85 -18.41
CA LYS A 98 13.51 -1.75 -18.36
C LYS A 98 13.28 -3.00 -19.24
N ARG A 99 12.11 -3.63 -19.16
CA ARG A 99 11.75 -4.78 -20.00
C ARG A 99 11.71 -4.42 -21.50
N TYR A 100 11.07 -3.31 -21.87
CA TYR A 100 11.01 -2.84 -23.25
C TYR A 100 12.39 -2.53 -23.83
N ALA A 101 13.28 -1.90 -23.05
CA ALA A 101 14.65 -1.62 -23.47
C ALA A 101 15.45 -2.91 -23.77
N LEU A 102 15.17 -4.01 -23.07
CA LEU A 102 15.76 -5.33 -23.36
C LEU A 102 15.22 -5.91 -24.67
N CYS A 103 13.91 -5.80 -24.93
CA CYS A 103 13.30 -6.22 -26.20
C CYS A 103 13.90 -5.48 -27.41
N ALA A 104 14.05 -4.16 -27.29
CA ALA A 104 14.48 -3.29 -28.40
C ALA A 104 15.92 -3.56 -28.87
N LYS A 105 16.80 -4.06 -27.99
CA LYS A 105 18.22 -4.31 -28.28
C LYS A 105 18.50 -5.65 -29.00
N ARG A 106 17.51 -6.25 -29.67
CA ARG A 106 17.58 -7.61 -30.27
C ARG A 106 17.86 -8.75 -29.27
N TYR A 107 17.78 -8.48 -27.96
CA TYR A 107 17.89 -9.51 -26.92
C TYR A 107 16.51 -10.04 -26.50
N ALA A 108 15.71 -10.51 -27.47
CA ALA A 108 14.35 -11.01 -27.20
C ALA A 108 14.33 -12.11 -26.10
N LEU A 109 15.37 -12.95 -26.06
CA LEU A 109 15.53 -13.97 -25.02
C LEU A 109 15.79 -13.37 -23.62
N ASN A 110 16.49 -12.23 -23.52
CA ASN A 110 16.77 -11.58 -22.24
C ASN A 110 15.54 -10.86 -21.68
N ALA A 111 14.66 -10.34 -22.54
CA ALA A 111 13.40 -9.74 -22.09
C ALA A 111 12.42 -10.79 -21.56
N MET A 112 12.39 -11.99 -22.15
CA MET A 112 11.63 -13.13 -21.60
C MET A 112 12.19 -13.64 -20.27
N ARG A 113 13.48 -13.43 -20.00
CA ARG A 113 14.15 -13.78 -18.73
C ARG A 113 14.19 -12.63 -17.73
N TYR A 114 13.55 -11.50 -18.01
CA TYR A 114 13.55 -10.36 -17.10
C TYR A 114 12.65 -10.67 -15.88
N ALA A 115 13.30 -11.11 -14.81
CA ALA A 115 12.69 -11.41 -13.52
C ALA A 115 13.23 -10.41 -12.48
N PRO A 116 12.59 -9.22 -12.33
CA PRO A 116 13.07 -8.22 -11.40
C PRO A 116 12.83 -8.67 -9.96
N LYS A 117 13.78 -8.35 -9.07
CA LYS A 117 13.65 -8.55 -7.63
C LYS A 117 13.17 -7.27 -6.97
N ILE A 118 12.05 -7.34 -6.26
CA ILE A 118 11.42 -6.19 -5.61
C ILE A 118 11.40 -6.42 -4.10
N LEU A 119 11.71 -5.38 -3.34
CA LEU A 119 11.49 -5.34 -1.89
C LEU A 119 10.37 -4.35 -1.58
N ASP A 120 9.34 -4.81 -0.88
CA ASP A 120 8.26 -3.99 -0.33
C ASP A 120 8.45 -3.84 1.19
N LEU A 121 8.88 -2.66 1.63
CA LEU A 121 9.05 -2.33 3.04
C LEU A 121 7.75 -1.77 3.61
N CYS A 122 7.39 -2.18 4.83
CA CYS A 122 6.14 -1.80 5.49
C CYS A 122 4.92 -2.28 4.68
N THR A 123 4.93 -3.56 4.28
CA THR A 123 3.98 -4.12 3.29
C THR A 123 2.50 -4.04 3.73
N GLY A 124 2.22 -3.94 5.02
CA GLY A 124 0.86 -3.84 5.55
C GLY A 124 0.00 -5.02 5.13
N SER A 125 -1.12 -4.73 4.45
CA SER A 125 -2.03 -5.73 3.87
C SER A 125 -1.47 -6.47 2.65
N GLY A 126 -0.23 -6.17 2.24
CA GLY A 126 0.42 -6.70 1.06
C GLY A 126 0.01 -6.00 -0.25
N CYS A 127 -0.73 -4.89 -0.18
CA CYS A 127 -1.37 -4.30 -1.36
C CYS A 127 -0.36 -3.88 -2.44
N ILE A 128 0.79 -3.31 -2.07
CA ILE A 128 1.86 -2.93 -2.99
C ILE A 128 2.50 -4.19 -3.60
N ALA A 129 3.05 -5.08 -2.76
CA ALA A 129 3.68 -6.33 -3.19
C ALA A 129 2.78 -7.16 -4.12
N ILE A 130 1.52 -7.38 -3.75
CA ILE A 130 0.57 -8.21 -4.51
C ILE A 130 0.21 -7.54 -5.84
N SER A 131 0.00 -6.22 -5.86
CA SER A 131 -0.28 -5.49 -7.10
C SER A 131 0.88 -5.58 -8.09
N ILE A 132 2.11 -5.40 -7.60
CA ILE A 132 3.31 -5.57 -8.43
C ILE A 132 3.41 -7.02 -8.91
N ALA A 133 3.16 -8.01 -8.06
CA ALA A 133 3.17 -9.42 -8.43
C ALA A 133 2.14 -9.73 -9.52
N LYS A 134 0.93 -9.17 -9.46
CA LYS A 134 -0.11 -9.39 -10.48
C LYS A 134 0.24 -8.74 -11.81
N ALA A 135 0.77 -7.52 -11.79
CA ALA A 135 1.14 -6.79 -13.00
C ALA A 135 2.44 -7.31 -13.65
N MET A 136 3.38 -7.83 -12.86
CA MET A 136 4.65 -8.38 -13.33
C MET A 136 4.82 -9.85 -12.88
N PRO A 137 4.29 -10.83 -13.63
CA PRO A 137 4.32 -12.24 -13.24
C PRO A 137 5.71 -12.83 -13.00
N ALA A 138 6.73 -12.31 -13.68
CA ALA A 138 8.12 -12.73 -13.54
C ALA A 138 8.84 -12.08 -12.35
N ALA A 139 8.22 -11.13 -11.64
CA ALA A 139 8.85 -10.49 -10.50
C ALA A 139 8.94 -11.46 -9.30
N GLU A 140 10.10 -11.47 -8.66
CA GLU A 140 10.29 -12.07 -7.34
C GLU A 140 10.17 -10.97 -6.29
N ILE A 141 9.32 -11.16 -5.29
CA ILE A 141 9.05 -10.13 -4.29
C ILE A 141 9.42 -10.62 -2.91
N VAL A 142 10.07 -9.74 -2.16
CA VAL A 142 10.23 -9.86 -0.71
C VAL A 142 9.43 -8.73 -0.08
N ALA A 143 8.69 -9.03 0.97
CA ALA A 143 7.85 -8.07 1.68
C ALA A 143 8.15 -8.16 3.18
N THR A 144 8.36 -7.02 3.83
CA THR A 144 8.68 -6.95 5.26
C THR A 144 7.69 -6.08 6.00
N ASP A 145 7.35 -6.49 7.22
CA ASP A 145 6.55 -5.68 8.14
C ASP A 145 6.90 -6.01 9.59
N ILE A 146 6.76 -5.02 10.48
CA ILE A 146 6.93 -5.23 11.92
C ILE A 146 5.73 -5.96 12.54
N SER A 147 4.55 -5.80 11.94
CA SER A 147 3.28 -6.34 12.44
C SER A 147 2.98 -7.73 11.90
N GLU A 148 2.88 -8.72 12.80
CA GLU A 148 2.45 -10.07 12.40
C GLU A 148 0.99 -10.08 11.94
N ASP A 149 0.14 -9.21 12.49
CA ASP A 149 -1.27 -9.11 12.06
C ASP A 149 -1.38 -8.60 10.62
N ALA A 150 -0.53 -7.64 10.24
CA ALA A 150 -0.40 -7.16 8.87
C ALA A 150 0.08 -8.28 7.94
N LEU A 151 1.18 -8.96 8.30
CA LEU A 151 1.70 -10.08 7.50
C LEU A 151 0.71 -11.23 7.35
N LYS A 152 -0.11 -11.51 8.37
CA LYS A 152 -1.19 -12.50 8.25
C LYS A 152 -2.21 -12.08 7.19
N ALA A 153 -2.67 -10.83 7.20
CA ALA A 153 -3.55 -10.31 6.15
C ALA A 153 -2.88 -10.33 4.77
N ALA A 154 -1.61 -9.95 4.68
CA ALA A 154 -0.84 -9.99 3.44
C ALA A 154 -0.73 -11.39 2.84
N ARG A 155 -0.47 -12.42 3.66
CA ARG A 155 -0.45 -13.82 3.21
C ARG A 155 -1.82 -14.29 2.74
N GLU A 156 -2.89 -13.96 3.46
CA GLU A 156 -4.26 -14.29 3.05
C GLU A 156 -4.64 -13.64 1.72
N ASN A 157 -4.27 -12.37 1.51
CA ASN A 157 -4.47 -11.66 0.25
C ASN A 157 -3.62 -12.25 -0.88
N ALA A 158 -2.37 -12.64 -0.59
CA ALA A 158 -1.50 -13.24 -1.59
C ALA A 158 -2.03 -14.60 -2.08
N VAL A 159 -2.64 -15.40 -1.19
CA VAL A 159 -3.34 -16.64 -1.57
C VAL A 159 -4.58 -16.31 -2.41
N MET A 160 -5.39 -15.33 -1.98
CA MET A 160 -6.61 -14.93 -2.69
C MET A 160 -6.35 -14.49 -4.14
N TYR A 161 -5.19 -13.88 -4.41
CA TYR A 161 -4.81 -13.40 -5.73
C TYR A 161 -3.90 -14.33 -6.53
N ASP A 162 -3.62 -15.53 -6.01
CA ASP A 162 -2.76 -16.56 -6.62
C ASP A 162 -1.32 -16.06 -6.89
N VAL A 163 -0.74 -15.42 -5.87
CA VAL A 163 0.63 -14.88 -5.92
C VAL A 163 1.51 -15.30 -4.74
N ALA A 164 0.99 -16.12 -3.82
CA ALA A 164 1.66 -16.50 -2.59
C ALA A 164 3.05 -17.11 -2.79
N GLU A 165 3.25 -17.93 -3.84
CA GLU A 165 4.55 -18.55 -4.12
C GLU A 165 5.61 -17.56 -4.61
N ARG A 166 5.21 -16.35 -5.01
CA ARG A 166 6.10 -15.33 -5.59
C ARG A 166 6.47 -14.23 -4.61
N ILE A 167 5.88 -14.24 -3.41
CA ILE A 167 6.12 -13.24 -2.37
C ILE A 167 6.62 -13.93 -1.11
N LYS A 168 7.83 -13.56 -0.67
CA LYS A 168 8.37 -14.00 0.62
C LYS A 168 8.11 -12.92 1.67
N PHE A 169 7.37 -13.28 2.71
CA PHE A 169 7.04 -12.39 3.82
C PHE A 169 7.97 -12.61 5.01
N TYR A 170 8.60 -11.55 5.49
CA TYR A 170 9.44 -11.58 6.69
C TYR A 170 8.98 -10.58 7.73
N LYS A 171 8.97 -11.00 8.99
CA LYS A 171 8.67 -10.13 10.12
C LYS A 171 9.94 -9.46 10.63
N GLY A 172 9.90 -8.15 10.80
CA GLY A 172 10.94 -7.35 11.48
C GLY A 172 10.93 -5.91 11.01
N ASP A 173 11.82 -5.11 11.61
CA ASP A 173 11.88 -3.68 11.34
C ASP A 173 12.70 -3.38 10.07
N LEU A 174 12.04 -2.78 9.07
CA LEU A 174 12.64 -2.41 7.78
C LEU A 174 13.52 -3.53 7.20
N PHE A 175 14.84 -3.33 7.18
CA PHE A 175 15.83 -4.24 6.60
C PHE A 175 16.32 -5.34 7.55
N GLU A 176 15.95 -5.29 8.84
CA GLU A 176 16.42 -6.23 9.87
C GLU A 176 16.29 -7.71 9.44
N PRO A 177 15.18 -8.16 8.83
CA PRO A 177 15.06 -9.57 8.43
C PRO A 177 16.00 -9.99 7.29
N LEU A 178 16.64 -9.03 6.62
CA LEU A 178 17.44 -9.25 5.41
C LEU A 178 18.95 -9.27 5.69
N VAL A 179 19.39 -9.02 6.93
CA VAL A 179 20.82 -8.87 7.28
C VAL A 179 21.66 -10.13 7.02
N PHE A 180 21.03 -11.31 6.99
CA PHE A 180 21.69 -12.58 6.76
C PHE A 180 21.94 -12.90 5.28
N ASP A 181 21.25 -12.21 4.36
CA ASP A 181 21.36 -12.45 2.92
C ASP A 181 21.93 -11.24 2.18
N LYS A 182 23.26 -11.11 2.26
CA LYS A 182 24.01 -10.03 1.59
C LYS A 182 24.06 -10.17 0.06
N THR A 183 23.58 -11.28 -0.48
CA THR A 183 23.59 -11.55 -1.93
C THR A 183 22.28 -11.20 -2.61
N ASN A 184 21.18 -11.16 -1.84
CA ASN A 184 19.86 -10.87 -2.36
C ASN A 184 19.61 -9.36 -2.46
N LYS A 185 20.20 -8.78 -3.51
CA LYS A 185 19.98 -7.38 -3.88
C LYS A 185 18.75 -7.21 -4.76
N PHE A 186 18.09 -6.07 -4.63
CA PHE A 186 16.84 -5.74 -5.31
C PHE A 186 17.05 -4.76 -6.47
N ASP A 187 16.25 -4.92 -7.52
CA ASP A 187 16.17 -3.98 -8.63
C ASP A 187 15.38 -2.72 -8.23
N ILE A 188 14.37 -2.89 -7.38
CA ILE A 188 13.56 -1.80 -6.82
C ILE A 188 13.27 -2.09 -5.34
N ILE A 189 13.37 -1.05 -4.51
CA ILE A 189 12.75 -1.00 -3.18
C ILE A 189 11.54 -0.06 -3.26
N VAL A 190 10.38 -0.52 -2.82
CA VAL A 190 9.17 0.30 -2.66
C VAL A 190 8.81 0.37 -1.17
N CYS A 191 8.29 1.51 -0.73
CA CYS A 191 7.84 1.67 0.65
C CYS A 191 6.77 2.75 0.75
N ASN A 192 5.70 2.45 1.49
CA ASN A 192 4.84 3.46 2.10
C ASN A 192 5.14 3.46 3.61
N PRO A 193 6.12 4.26 4.09
CA PRO A 193 6.47 4.25 5.50
C PRO A 193 5.48 5.06 6.34
N PRO A 194 5.44 4.87 7.67
CA PRO A 194 4.80 5.82 8.56
C PRO A 194 5.45 7.21 8.45
N TYR A 195 4.63 8.25 8.29
CA TYR A 195 5.11 9.63 8.08
C TYR A 195 4.35 10.71 8.86
N ILE A 196 3.40 10.33 9.72
CA ILE A 196 2.67 11.31 10.54
C ILE A 196 3.52 11.69 11.74
N LYS A 197 3.67 12.97 12.03
CA LYS A 197 4.36 13.45 13.24
C LYS A 197 3.66 12.90 14.47
N SER A 198 4.43 12.43 15.45
CA SER A 198 3.88 11.92 16.71
C SER A 198 2.98 12.95 17.42
N SER A 199 3.29 14.25 17.29
CA SER A 199 2.46 15.35 17.83
C SER A 199 1.08 15.45 17.20
N ASP A 200 0.95 15.02 15.94
CA ASP A 200 -0.25 15.21 15.13
C ASP A 200 -1.18 13.99 15.20
N MET A 201 -0.71 12.87 15.77
CA MET A 201 -1.49 11.64 15.96
C MET A 201 -2.83 11.87 16.68
N GLY A 202 -2.87 12.79 17.65
CA GLY A 202 -4.09 13.15 18.37
C GLY A 202 -5.10 13.95 17.53
N LEU A 203 -4.65 14.59 16.45
CA LEU A 203 -5.44 15.44 15.55
C LEU A 203 -6.05 14.66 14.38
N LEU A 204 -5.68 13.39 14.23
CA LEU A 204 -6.16 12.54 13.15
C LEU A 204 -7.68 12.37 13.20
N GLN A 205 -8.27 12.21 12.01
CA GLN A 205 -9.68 11.86 11.86
C GLN A 205 -10.02 10.64 12.72
N ARG A 206 -11.27 10.57 13.18
CA ARG A 206 -11.70 9.60 14.19
C ARG A 206 -11.54 8.16 13.70
N GLU A 207 -11.77 7.95 12.40
CA GLU A 207 -11.55 6.68 11.69
C GLU A 207 -10.08 6.31 11.63
N VAL A 208 -9.22 7.24 11.23
CA VAL A 208 -7.77 7.01 11.08
C VAL A 208 -7.13 6.65 12.43
N ARG A 209 -7.63 7.22 13.54
CA ARG A 209 -7.18 6.86 14.90
C ARG A 209 -7.49 5.41 15.30
N ARG A 210 -8.29 4.67 14.52
CA ARG A 210 -8.58 3.23 14.73
C ARG A 210 -7.58 2.33 14.03
N GLU A 211 -6.75 2.88 13.14
CA GLU A 211 -5.70 2.14 12.45
C GLU A 211 -4.46 1.98 13.36
N PRO A 212 -3.61 0.97 13.12
CA PRO A 212 -2.45 0.71 13.97
C PRO A 212 -1.49 1.91 13.98
N GLY A 213 -1.19 2.44 15.17
CA GLY A 213 -0.29 3.59 15.33
C GLY A 213 1.10 3.36 14.73
N CYS A 214 1.62 2.14 14.76
CA CYS A 214 2.91 1.80 14.13
C CYS A 214 2.92 1.90 12.60
N ALA A 215 1.75 1.96 11.95
CA ALA A 215 1.66 2.21 10.51
C ALA A 215 1.50 3.70 10.17
N LEU A 216 1.36 4.56 11.18
CA LEU A 216 1.04 5.99 11.02
C LEU A 216 2.16 6.88 11.55
N ASP A 217 2.63 6.62 12.77
CA ASP A 217 3.60 7.45 13.49
C ASP A 217 4.99 7.35 12.85
N GLY A 218 5.40 8.42 12.17
CA GLY A 218 6.71 8.60 11.54
C GLY A 218 7.75 9.26 12.45
N GLY A 219 7.48 9.34 13.75
CA GLY A 219 8.36 9.92 14.75
C GLY A 219 8.18 11.44 14.92
N PRO A 220 9.10 12.10 15.66
CA PRO A 220 8.91 13.49 16.11
C PRO A 220 8.65 14.50 15.00
N ASP A 221 9.24 14.30 13.82
CA ASP A 221 9.08 15.18 12.67
C ASP A 221 8.47 14.51 11.43
N GLY A 222 8.00 13.26 11.57
CA GLY A 222 7.43 12.46 10.49
C GLY A 222 8.48 11.84 9.57
N LEU A 223 9.77 12.17 9.75
CA LEU A 223 10.81 11.85 8.78
C LEU A 223 11.74 10.70 9.20
N GLU A 224 11.46 10.03 10.32
CA GLU A 224 12.35 9.01 10.90
C GLU A 224 12.65 7.86 9.91
N PHE A 225 11.60 7.30 9.30
CA PHE A 225 11.74 6.17 8.39
C PHE A 225 12.52 6.52 7.12
N TYR A 226 12.38 7.73 6.56
CA TYR A 226 13.19 8.12 5.41
C TYR A 226 14.68 8.19 5.75
N ARG A 227 15.05 8.61 6.97
CA ARG A 227 16.45 8.60 7.43
C ARG A 227 17.00 7.18 7.56
N LEU A 228 16.21 6.28 8.13
CA LEU A 228 16.58 4.86 8.26
C LEU A 228 16.74 4.21 6.88
N ILE A 229 15.82 4.50 5.95
CA ILE A 229 15.87 3.98 4.58
C ILE A 229 17.08 4.53 3.82
N ALA A 230 17.34 5.84 3.90
CA ALA A 230 18.52 6.45 3.26
C ALA A 230 19.84 5.85 3.78
N ARG A 231 19.92 5.53 5.08
CA ARG A 231 21.12 4.92 5.67
C ARG A 231 21.43 3.53 5.11
N ASP A 232 20.40 2.69 4.90
CA ASP A 232 20.59 1.25 4.70
C ASP A 232 20.25 0.74 3.30
N ALA A 233 19.38 1.41 2.54
CA ALA A 233 18.88 0.87 1.27
C ALA A 233 19.97 0.57 0.23
N SER A 234 21.08 1.33 0.22
CA SER A 234 22.21 1.15 -0.70
C SER A 234 22.87 -0.23 -0.56
N LYS A 235 22.79 -0.83 0.64
CA LYS A 235 23.31 -2.18 0.93
C LYS A 235 22.45 -3.26 0.28
N HIS A 236 21.16 -2.98 0.09
CA HIS A 236 20.16 -3.91 -0.42
C HIS A 236 19.82 -3.69 -1.90
N LEU A 237 20.21 -2.57 -2.49
CA LEU A 237 19.99 -2.31 -3.92
C LEU A 237 21.10 -2.88 -4.80
N LYS A 238 20.71 -3.36 -5.99
CA LYS A 238 21.62 -3.60 -7.12
C LYS A 238 22.14 -2.25 -7.63
N THR A 239 23.30 -2.28 -8.29
CA THR A 239 23.80 -1.11 -9.05
C THR A 239 22.73 -0.68 -10.06
N LYS A 240 22.40 0.63 -10.12
CA LYS A 240 21.28 1.17 -10.91
C LYS A 240 19.89 0.64 -10.51
N GLY A 241 19.76 0.15 -9.27
CA GLY A 241 18.48 -0.07 -8.62
C GLY A 241 17.82 1.25 -8.24
N ALA A 242 16.53 1.22 -7.96
CA ALA A 242 15.75 2.41 -7.63
C ALA A 242 14.99 2.25 -6.31
N LEU A 243 14.72 3.36 -5.64
CA LEU A 243 13.72 3.47 -4.59
C LEU A 243 12.52 4.26 -5.09
N PHE A 244 11.34 3.83 -4.66
CA PHE A 244 10.13 4.63 -4.69
C PHE A 244 9.56 4.68 -3.27
N LEU A 245 9.40 5.88 -2.74
CA LEU A 245 8.91 6.10 -1.39
C LEU A 245 7.67 6.99 -1.44
N GLU A 246 6.57 6.56 -0.83
CA GLU A 246 5.46 7.47 -0.56
C GLU A 246 5.92 8.56 0.42
N ILE A 247 5.47 9.79 0.21
CA ILE A 247 5.78 10.95 1.05
C ILE A 247 4.51 11.66 1.51
N GLY A 248 4.54 12.15 2.75
CA GLY A 248 3.48 12.98 3.32
C GLY A 248 3.35 14.35 2.64
N ILE A 249 2.17 14.94 2.76
CA ILE A 249 1.90 16.30 2.24
C ILE A 249 2.91 17.28 2.84
N GLY A 250 3.66 17.98 1.98
CA GLY A 250 4.63 18.98 2.41
C GLY A 250 5.99 18.42 2.86
N GLU A 251 6.19 17.10 2.83
CA GLU A 251 7.45 16.47 3.27
C GLU A 251 8.51 16.36 2.16
N SER A 252 8.09 16.51 0.90
CA SER A 252 8.93 16.35 -0.31
C SER A 252 10.32 16.99 -0.19
N GLN A 253 10.40 18.27 0.18
CA GLN A 253 11.69 18.97 0.28
C GLN A 253 12.60 18.37 1.36
N ALA A 254 12.05 18.03 2.52
CA ALA A 254 12.80 17.48 3.63
C ALA A 254 13.26 16.04 3.35
N ALA A 255 12.36 15.21 2.80
CA ALA A 255 12.69 13.85 2.35
C ALA A 255 13.79 13.87 1.28
N ARG A 256 13.70 14.74 0.26
CA ARG A 256 14.74 14.92 -0.75
C ARG A 256 16.08 15.27 -0.14
N LYS A 257 16.11 16.18 0.84
CA LYS A 257 17.35 16.60 1.50
C LYS A 257 18.05 15.42 2.17
N ILE A 258 17.31 14.56 2.87
CA ILE A 258 17.86 13.36 3.54
C ILE A 258 18.64 12.48 2.55
N PHE A 259 18.07 12.20 1.37
CA PHE A 259 18.74 11.39 0.36
C PHE A 259 19.81 12.14 -0.43
N SER A 260 19.72 13.47 -0.55
CA SER A 260 20.72 14.29 -1.24
C SER A 260 21.99 14.48 -0.41
N ASP A 261 21.88 14.41 0.92
CA ASP A 261 23.01 14.46 1.84
C ASP A 261 23.84 13.16 1.79
N GLU A 262 23.27 12.07 1.25
CA GLU A 262 23.93 10.78 1.02
C GLU A 262 24.55 10.71 -0.40
N ARG A 263 25.84 10.36 -0.49
CA ARG A 263 26.57 10.35 -1.79
C ARG A 263 26.17 9.23 -2.75
N SER A 264 25.39 8.26 -2.28
CA SER A 264 25.04 7.06 -3.05
C SER A 264 23.76 7.22 -3.88
N TYR A 265 23.03 8.32 -3.73
CA TYR A 265 21.71 8.48 -4.32
C TYR A 265 21.63 9.66 -5.28
N MET A 266 20.74 9.53 -6.26
CA MET A 266 20.32 10.61 -7.14
C MET A 266 18.80 10.70 -7.13
N ILE A 267 18.27 11.86 -6.72
CA ILE A 267 16.83 12.14 -6.87
C ILE A 267 16.51 12.22 -8.36
N LYS A 268 15.64 11.34 -8.85
CA LYS A 268 15.20 11.33 -10.24
C LYS A 268 13.98 12.19 -10.47
N ASP A 269 12.97 12.03 -9.61
CA ASP A 269 11.72 12.75 -9.77
C ASP A 269 10.94 12.82 -8.44
N VAL A 270 9.98 13.74 -8.41
CA VAL A 270 8.91 13.78 -7.40
C VAL A 270 7.58 13.68 -8.13
N ILE A 271 6.92 12.54 -8.01
CA ILE A 271 5.69 12.25 -8.72
C ILE A 271 4.53 12.75 -7.87
N LYS A 272 3.61 13.45 -8.53
CA LYS A 272 2.45 14.07 -7.91
C LYS A 272 1.18 13.26 -8.14
N ASP A 273 0.19 13.48 -7.29
CA ASP A 273 -1.18 13.05 -7.56
C ASP A 273 -1.89 13.94 -8.58
N PHE A 274 -3.14 13.57 -8.91
CA PHE A 274 -3.97 14.28 -9.89
C PHE A 274 -4.35 15.71 -9.46
N VAL A 275 -4.09 16.10 -8.22
CA VAL A 275 -4.32 17.46 -7.70
C VAL A 275 -3.00 18.19 -7.40
N GLU A 276 -1.90 17.75 -8.03
CA GLU A 276 -0.58 18.38 -7.97
C GLU A 276 0.10 18.34 -6.60
N ILE A 277 -0.27 17.40 -5.73
CA ILE A 277 0.42 17.19 -4.45
C ILE A 277 1.52 16.15 -4.64
N ASP A 278 2.73 16.46 -4.18
CA ASP A 278 3.86 15.53 -4.15
C ASP A 278 3.51 14.27 -3.34
N ARG A 279 3.65 13.09 -3.96
CA ARG A 279 3.31 11.78 -3.35
C ARG A 279 4.42 10.77 -3.34
N VAL A 280 5.26 10.74 -4.38
CA VAL A 280 6.28 9.69 -4.50
C VAL A 280 7.62 10.30 -4.81
N LEU A 281 8.62 9.95 -4.00
CA LEU A 281 10.01 10.27 -4.27
C LEU A 281 10.67 9.11 -5.04
N TRP A 282 11.10 9.36 -6.28
CA TRP A 282 11.89 8.40 -7.06
C TRP A 282 13.37 8.74 -6.96
N ILE A 283 14.14 7.75 -6.47
CA ILE A 283 15.58 7.85 -6.24
C ILE A 283 16.28 6.71 -6.96
N ASP A 284 17.37 7.00 -7.66
CA ASP A 284 18.27 5.97 -8.21
C ASP A 284 19.50 5.80 -7.32
N LEU A 285 19.99 4.56 -7.21
CA LEU A 285 21.31 4.28 -6.66
C LEU A 285 22.38 4.51 -7.74
N LEU A 286 23.42 5.29 -7.38
CA LEU A 286 24.58 5.62 -8.22
C LEU A 286 25.54 4.44 -8.44
#